data_AF-U4QGL2-F1
#
_entry.id   AF-U4QGL2-F1
#
_cell.length_a   1.000
_cell.length_b   1.000
_cell.length_c   1.000
_cell.angle_alpha   90.00
_cell.angle_beta   90.00
_cell.angle_gamma   90.00
#
_symmetry.space_group_name_H-M   'P 1'
#
loop_
_entity.id
_entity.type
_entity.pdbx_description
1 polymer ?
#
loop_
_entity_poly.entity_id
_entity_poly.type
_entity_poly.pdbx_seq_one_letter_code
_entity_poly.pdbx_strand_id
1 'polypeptide(L)'
;MLGISVYFRDYDEQYLKEAAKYVFTSLQIPEEDYSNLDQKLPEFFKLCNDLKLEVIPDVSPVTLGRLDIPKNDFKALKEKGFKALRLDYGLDDFKLVKRLQEDFNILLNASVVTPKYIETAKEVNVDLNKLALTYNFYPHTDTGMGWDDFKRRNWLFKELDLRTQAFVPGDEIKRFPLYEGLPTVEKTVESYRMLLQLN
;
A
#
# COMPACT_ATOMS: atom_id res chain seq x y z
N MET A 1 -11.48 6.03 -1.35
CA MET A 1 -10.73 6.33 -2.60
C MET A 1 -10.38 5.01 -3.25
N LEU A 2 -10.41 4.94 -4.59
CA LEU A 2 -10.16 3.70 -5.33
C LEU A 2 -8.77 3.72 -5.97
N GLY A 3 -8.19 2.55 -6.11
CA GLY A 3 -6.90 2.33 -6.75
C GLY A 3 -6.75 0.88 -7.19
N ILE A 4 -5.69 0.62 -7.94
CA ILE A 4 -5.33 -0.72 -8.41
C ILE A 4 -3.98 -1.13 -7.84
N SER A 5 -3.71 -2.43 -7.86
CA SER A 5 -2.37 -2.97 -7.58
C SER A 5 -1.70 -3.36 -8.89
N VAL A 6 -0.43 -3.03 -9.05
CA VAL A 6 0.39 -3.43 -10.20
C VAL A 6 1.60 -4.24 -9.74
N TYR A 7 1.77 -5.39 -10.40
CA TYR A 7 2.91 -6.31 -10.25
C TYR A 7 3.51 -6.52 -11.64
N PHE A 8 4.84 -6.54 -11.74
CA PHE A 8 5.54 -6.33 -13.03
C PHE A 8 5.62 -7.57 -13.91
N ARG A 9 5.38 -8.77 -13.36
CA ARG A 9 5.29 -10.01 -14.14
C ARG A 9 4.20 -9.93 -15.21
N ASP A 10 2.98 -9.60 -14.81
CA ASP A 10 1.77 -9.60 -15.65
C ASP A 10 1.30 -8.17 -15.98
N TYR A 11 2.22 -7.19 -15.92
CA TYR A 11 1.89 -5.78 -16.12
C TYR A 11 1.43 -5.49 -17.56
N ASP A 12 0.22 -4.95 -17.67
CA ASP A 12 -0.33 -4.37 -18.90
C ASP A 12 -0.56 -2.86 -18.71
N GLU A 13 -0.06 -2.06 -19.64
CA GLU A 13 -0.24 -0.61 -19.65
C GLU A 13 -1.72 -0.19 -19.80
N GLN A 14 -2.55 -1.00 -20.48
CA GLN A 14 -3.97 -0.69 -20.64
C GLN A 14 -4.69 -0.72 -19.29
N TYR A 15 -4.27 -1.61 -18.38
CA TYR A 15 -4.83 -1.71 -17.05
C TYR A 15 -4.63 -0.43 -16.22
N LEU A 16 -3.55 0.31 -16.43
CA LEU A 16 -3.35 1.61 -15.77
C LEU A 16 -4.39 2.66 -16.17
N LYS A 17 -4.95 2.58 -17.38
CA LYS A 17 -5.96 3.54 -17.86
C LYS A 17 -7.30 3.34 -17.17
N GLU A 18 -7.52 2.16 -16.58
CA GLU A 18 -8.70 1.84 -15.79
C GLU A 18 -8.55 2.28 -14.33
N ALA A 19 -7.34 2.67 -13.91
CA ALA A 19 -7.08 3.12 -12.56
C ALA A 19 -7.80 4.45 -12.26
N ALA A 20 -8.52 4.48 -11.13
CA ALA A 20 -9.22 5.70 -10.72
C ALA A 20 -8.26 6.82 -10.28
N LYS A 21 -7.30 6.50 -9.41
CA LYS A 21 -6.35 7.51 -8.87
C LYS A 21 -5.05 6.93 -8.32
N TYR A 22 -5.12 5.84 -7.58
CA TYR A 22 -3.97 5.29 -6.86
C TYR A 22 -3.47 4.00 -7.51
N VAL A 23 -2.15 3.83 -7.53
CA VAL A 23 -1.51 2.57 -7.94
C VAL A 23 -0.63 2.10 -6.80
N PHE A 24 -1.00 0.98 -6.18
CA PHE A 24 -0.15 0.30 -5.21
C PHE A 24 0.81 -0.64 -5.94
N THR A 25 2.08 -0.66 -5.55
CA THR A 25 3.03 -1.65 -6.06
C THR A 25 4.00 -2.11 -4.97
N SER A 26 4.32 -3.40 -4.98
CA SER A 26 5.30 -3.99 -4.06
C SER A 26 6.43 -4.60 -4.87
N LEU A 27 7.61 -4.01 -4.73
CA LEU A 27 8.85 -4.50 -5.33
C LEU A 27 9.62 -5.36 -4.34
N GLN A 28 8.95 -6.14 -3.49
CA GLN A 28 9.59 -7.04 -2.52
C GLN A 28 9.02 -8.47 -2.53
N ILE A 29 8.15 -8.79 -3.49
CA ILE A 29 7.53 -10.12 -3.62
C ILE A 29 8.59 -11.10 -4.14
N PRO A 30 8.90 -12.20 -3.42
CA PRO A 30 9.90 -13.18 -3.85
C PRO A 30 9.57 -13.89 -5.16
N GLU A 31 8.28 -14.13 -5.43
CA GLU A 31 7.78 -14.88 -6.57
C GLU A 31 7.72 -14.08 -7.87
N GLU A 32 7.92 -12.76 -7.83
CA GLU A 32 7.94 -11.91 -9.02
C GLU A 32 9.23 -12.05 -9.82
N ASP A 33 9.13 -11.85 -11.13
CA ASP A 33 10.30 -11.75 -12.01
C ASP A 33 10.69 -10.29 -12.20
N TYR A 34 11.91 -9.95 -11.78
CA TYR A 34 12.45 -8.60 -11.84
C TYR A 34 13.54 -8.43 -12.91
N SER A 35 13.82 -9.43 -13.76
CA SER A 35 14.93 -9.39 -14.71
C SER A 35 14.88 -8.20 -15.69
N ASN A 36 13.70 -7.66 -15.99
CA ASN A 36 13.52 -6.51 -16.88
C ASN A 36 12.97 -5.26 -16.16
N LEU A 37 13.08 -5.22 -14.82
CA LEU A 37 12.48 -4.17 -14.01
C LEU A 37 13.04 -2.78 -14.34
N ASP A 38 14.36 -2.68 -14.58
CA ASP A 38 15.03 -1.41 -14.91
C ASP A 38 14.54 -0.78 -16.20
N GLN A 39 14.05 -1.59 -17.14
CA GLN A 39 13.47 -1.12 -18.41
C GLN A 39 11.99 -0.76 -18.24
N LYS A 40 11.23 -1.58 -17.49
CA LYS A 40 9.79 -1.40 -17.27
C LYS A 40 9.45 -0.24 -16.34
N LEU A 41 10.25 0.00 -15.29
CA LEU A 41 9.96 1.00 -14.27
C LEU A 41 9.88 2.44 -14.82
N PRO A 42 10.85 2.92 -15.64
CA PRO A 42 10.77 4.26 -16.20
C PRO A 42 9.50 4.49 -17.03
N GLU A 43 9.12 3.52 -17.86
CA GLU A 43 7.91 3.58 -18.70
C GLU A 43 6.64 3.58 -17.85
N PHE A 44 6.58 2.70 -16.84
CA PHE A 44 5.49 2.64 -15.86
C PHE A 44 5.30 3.97 -15.12
N PHE A 45 6.38 4.57 -14.59
CA PHE A 45 6.28 5.86 -13.88
C PHE A 45 5.90 6.99 -14.81
N LYS A 46 6.44 7.00 -16.04
CA LYS A 46 6.05 7.97 -17.06
C LYS A 46 4.55 7.89 -17.35
N LEU A 47 4.02 6.68 -17.59
CA LEU A 47 2.61 6.48 -17.85
C LEU A 47 1.72 6.87 -16.66
N CYS A 48 2.11 6.49 -15.43
CA CYS A 48 1.42 6.93 -14.22
C CYS A 48 1.37 8.47 -14.12
N ASN A 49 2.49 9.15 -14.40
CA ASN A 49 2.55 10.60 -14.38
C ASN A 49 1.67 11.23 -15.47
N ASP A 50 1.72 10.71 -16.69
CA ASP A 50 0.90 11.16 -17.83
C ASP A 50 -0.61 11.02 -17.50
N LEU A 51 -0.99 9.95 -16.78
CA LEU A 51 -2.35 9.69 -16.30
C LEU A 51 -2.69 10.37 -14.96
N LYS A 52 -1.75 11.10 -14.34
CA LYS A 52 -1.87 11.74 -13.02
C LYS A 52 -2.20 10.76 -11.87
N LEU A 53 -1.75 9.52 -11.99
CA LEU A 53 -1.87 8.49 -10.97
C LEU A 53 -0.84 8.69 -9.87
N GLU A 54 -1.25 8.45 -8.63
CA GLU A 54 -0.36 8.48 -7.46
C GLU A 54 0.13 7.06 -7.16
N VAL A 55 1.41 6.80 -7.43
CA VAL A 55 2.04 5.51 -7.12
C VAL A 55 2.44 5.46 -5.64
N ILE A 56 2.06 4.38 -4.98
CA ILE A 56 2.36 4.09 -3.58
C ILE A 56 3.23 2.82 -3.54
N PRO A 57 4.56 2.96 -3.43
CA PRO A 57 5.46 1.83 -3.32
C PRO A 57 5.48 1.31 -1.89
N ASP A 58 5.64 -0.01 -1.76
CA ASP A 58 6.02 -0.66 -0.52
C ASP A 58 7.52 -0.48 -0.27
N VAL A 59 7.89 0.40 0.67
CA VAL A 59 9.28 0.77 0.91
C VAL A 59 9.89 -0.17 1.93
N SER A 60 10.89 -0.91 1.47
CA SER A 60 11.81 -1.72 2.26
C SER A 60 13.24 -1.55 1.74
N PRO A 61 14.28 -1.97 2.49
CA PRO A 61 15.64 -1.96 1.97
C PRO A 61 15.79 -2.73 0.64
N VAL A 62 14.99 -3.79 0.46
CA VAL A 62 14.93 -4.56 -0.79
C VAL A 62 14.35 -3.72 -1.92
N THR A 63 13.21 -3.05 -1.69
CA THR A 63 12.59 -2.17 -2.68
C THR A 63 13.53 -1.03 -3.08
N LEU A 64 14.22 -0.39 -2.12
CA LEU A 64 15.18 0.69 -2.42
C LEU A 64 16.32 0.18 -3.31
N GLY A 65 16.91 -0.98 -3.00
CA GLY A 65 17.94 -1.59 -3.82
C GLY A 65 17.48 -1.87 -5.25
N ARG A 66 16.23 -2.31 -5.43
CA ARG A 66 15.62 -2.55 -6.75
C ARG A 66 15.30 -1.27 -7.54
N LEU A 67 15.23 -0.13 -6.87
CA LEU A 67 15.05 1.18 -7.51
C LEU A 67 16.39 1.89 -7.81
N ASP A 68 17.51 1.20 -7.57
CA ASP A 68 18.86 1.76 -7.56
C ASP A 68 18.98 2.97 -6.61
N ILE A 69 18.34 2.86 -5.43
CA ILE A 69 18.34 3.90 -4.41
C ILE A 69 19.14 3.40 -3.20
N PRO A 70 20.14 4.17 -2.73
CA PRO A 70 20.86 3.85 -1.51
C PRO A 70 19.93 3.72 -0.30
N LYS A 71 20.29 2.85 0.64
CA LYS A 71 19.52 2.67 1.87
C LYS A 71 19.32 4.01 2.58
N ASN A 72 18.08 4.29 2.96
CA ASN A 72 17.65 5.54 3.63
C ASN A 72 17.75 6.82 2.78
N ASP A 73 17.98 6.74 1.47
CA ASP A 73 17.91 7.90 0.58
C ASP A 73 16.46 8.15 0.10
N PHE A 74 15.65 8.68 1.02
CA PHE A 74 14.27 9.04 0.73
C PHE A 74 14.16 10.28 -0.18
N LYS A 75 15.22 11.08 -0.31
CA LYS A 75 15.24 12.23 -1.23
C LYS A 75 15.18 11.75 -2.68
N ALA A 76 15.89 10.68 -3.01
CA ALA A 76 15.82 10.06 -4.33
C ALA A 76 14.39 9.58 -4.68
N LEU A 77 13.61 9.10 -3.71
CA LEU A 77 12.19 8.76 -3.93
C LEU A 77 11.36 10.01 -4.29
N LYS A 78 11.60 11.13 -3.61
CA LYS A 78 10.93 12.40 -3.94
C LYS A 78 11.29 12.87 -5.35
N GLU A 79 12.56 12.79 -5.71
CA GLU A 79 13.06 13.20 -7.04
C GLU A 79 12.50 12.32 -8.16
N LYS A 80 12.19 11.05 -7.88
CA LYS A 80 11.44 10.16 -8.80
C LYS A 80 9.94 10.46 -8.87
N GLY A 81 9.43 11.39 -8.06
CA GLY A 81 8.05 11.88 -8.12
C GLY A 81 7.07 11.19 -7.18
N PHE A 82 7.53 10.34 -6.25
CA PHE A 82 6.66 9.74 -5.25
C PHE A 82 6.09 10.82 -4.31
N LYS A 83 4.80 10.70 -4.00
CA LYS A 83 4.08 11.60 -3.08
C LYS A 83 3.59 10.89 -1.82
N ALA A 84 3.63 9.57 -1.84
CA ALA A 84 3.17 8.74 -0.75
C ALA A 84 4.02 7.48 -0.70
N LEU A 85 4.31 6.98 0.51
CA LEU A 85 5.13 5.79 0.74
C LEU A 85 4.42 4.87 1.72
N ARG A 86 4.35 3.57 1.42
CA ARG A 86 3.98 2.56 2.43
C ARG A 86 5.24 2.11 3.15
N LEU A 87 5.29 2.29 4.47
CA LEU A 87 6.42 1.87 5.28
C LEU A 87 6.16 0.48 5.87
N ASP A 88 6.93 -0.50 5.41
CA ASP A 88 6.92 -1.86 5.97
C ASP A 88 7.96 -2.03 7.10
N TYR A 89 8.81 -1.03 7.30
CA TYR A 89 9.85 -0.99 8.35
C TYR A 89 10.04 0.42 8.91
N GLY A 90 10.69 0.53 10.08
CA GLY A 90 11.05 1.81 10.69
C GLY A 90 9.87 2.65 11.18
N LEU A 91 8.70 2.02 11.32
CA LEU A 91 7.47 2.68 11.79
C LEU A 91 7.54 3.08 13.27
N ASP A 92 8.38 2.41 14.06
CA ASP A 92 8.70 2.69 15.46
C ASP A 92 9.71 3.84 15.63
N ASP A 93 10.47 4.16 14.59
CA ASP A 93 11.28 5.38 14.52
C ASP A 93 10.39 6.57 14.15
N PHE A 94 9.72 7.14 15.15
CA PHE A 94 8.88 8.31 14.95
C PHE A 94 9.63 9.54 14.40
N LYS A 95 10.96 9.63 14.59
CA LYS A 95 11.75 10.72 13.98
C LYS A 95 11.85 10.53 12.48
N LEU A 96 12.06 9.29 12.03
CA LEU A 96 12.01 8.93 10.62
C LEU A 96 10.63 9.24 10.04
N VAL A 97 9.56 8.74 10.66
CA VAL A 97 8.18 8.98 10.18
C VAL A 97 7.92 10.48 10.02
N LYS A 98 8.23 11.28 11.04
CA LYS A 98 8.05 12.73 11.01
C LYS A 98 8.87 13.40 9.90
N ARG A 99 10.14 13.03 9.74
CA ARG A 99 10.99 13.56 8.67
C ARG A 99 10.40 13.27 7.29
N LEU A 100 9.90 12.06 7.08
CA LEU A 100 9.30 11.68 5.80
C LEU A 100 8.01 12.46 5.49
N GLN A 101 7.28 12.91 6.52
CA GLN A 101 6.08 13.73 6.34
C GLN A 101 6.35 15.11 5.74
N GLU A 102 7.61 15.57 5.68
CA GLU A 102 7.96 16.80 4.95
C GLU A 102 7.69 16.65 3.45
N ASP A 103 7.87 15.45 2.91
CA ASP A 103 7.84 15.19 1.48
C ASP A 103 6.72 14.24 1.04
N PHE A 104 6.21 13.41 1.95
CA PHE A 104 5.32 12.31 1.61
C PHE A 104 4.10 12.21 2.54
N ASN A 105 3.00 11.66 2.01
CA ASN A 105 2.00 10.98 2.84
C ASN A 105 2.52 9.60 3.23
N ILE A 106 2.35 9.20 4.48
CA ILE A 106 2.88 7.95 5.01
C ILE A 106 1.76 6.96 5.24
N LEU A 107 1.87 5.81 4.60
CA LEU A 107 0.96 4.69 4.78
C LEU A 107 1.64 3.68 5.71
N LEU A 108 1.10 3.51 6.92
CA LEU A 108 1.62 2.56 7.90
C LEU A 108 0.88 1.22 7.77
N ASN A 109 1.54 0.14 8.14
CA ASN A 109 0.89 -1.16 8.22
C ASN A 109 -0.18 -1.15 9.33
N ALA A 110 -1.45 -1.32 8.94
CA ALA A 110 -2.58 -1.27 9.87
C ALA A 110 -2.51 -2.36 10.95
N SER A 111 -1.80 -3.47 10.69
CA SER A 111 -1.65 -4.56 11.66
C SER A 111 -0.83 -4.17 12.89
N VAL A 112 0.12 -3.24 12.73
CA VAL A 112 1.08 -2.83 13.77
C VAL A 112 0.60 -1.63 14.59
N VAL A 113 -0.23 -0.77 14.00
CA VAL A 113 -0.71 0.46 14.65
C VAL A 113 -1.73 0.13 15.74
N THR A 114 -1.47 0.65 16.94
CA THR A 114 -2.32 0.53 18.14
C THR A 114 -2.69 1.92 18.68
N PRO A 115 -3.67 2.04 19.59
CA PRO A 115 -3.95 3.31 20.26
C PRO A 115 -2.70 3.89 20.94
N LYS A 116 -1.89 3.04 21.58
CA LYS A 116 -0.64 3.47 22.22
C LYS A 116 0.37 4.01 21.22
N TYR A 117 0.49 3.38 20.05
CA TYR A 117 1.34 3.90 18.97
C TYR A 117 0.93 5.33 18.59
N ILE A 118 -0.38 5.58 18.46
CA ILE A 118 -0.91 6.89 18.08
C ILE A 118 -0.72 7.93 19.18
N GLU A 119 -0.87 7.56 20.46
CA GLU A 119 -0.52 8.44 21.58
C GLU A 119 0.95 8.87 21.50
N THR A 120 1.87 7.92 21.37
CA THR A 120 3.30 8.22 21.24
C THR A 120 3.61 9.07 20.01
N ALA A 121 2.94 8.79 18.88
CA ALA A 121 3.07 9.58 17.65
C ALA A 121 2.65 11.04 17.87
N LYS A 122 1.54 11.28 18.59
CA LYS A 122 1.07 12.62 18.95
C LYS A 122 2.05 13.34 19.87
N GLU A 123 2.58 12.65 20.90
CA GLU A 123 3.55 13.22 21.85
C GLU A 123 4.81 13.78 21.17
N VAL A 124 5.26 13.13 20.09
CA VAL A 124 6.44 13.56 19.30
C VAL A 124 6.08 14.42 18.08
N ASN A 125 4.82 14.84 17.98
CA ASN A 125 4.28 15.72 16.94
C ASN A 125 4.39 15.13 15.51
N VAL A 126 4.04 13.85 15.34
CA VAL A 126 3.74 13.27 14.03
C VAL A 126 2.40 13.82 13.54
N ASP A 127 2.33 14.26 12.29
CA ASP A 127 1.10 14.81 11.70
C ASP A 127 0.17 13.67 11.26
N LEU A 128 -0.87 13.39 12.04
CA LEU A 128 -1.81 12.31 11.72
C LEU A 128 -2.58 12.54 10.42
N ASN A 129 -2.71 13.80 9.94
CA ASN A 129 -3.38 14.09 8.67
C ASN A 129 -2.56 13.63 7.46
N LYS A 130 -1.24 13.46 7.64
CA LYS A 130 -0.33 12.87 6.66
C LYS A 130 -0.14 11.38 6.86
N LEU A 131 -0.87 10.76 7.78
CA LEU A 131 -0.92 9.31 7.94
C LEU A 131 -2.16 8.73 7.25
N ALA A 132 -1.99 7.51 6.78
CA ALA A 132 -3.07 6.56 6.51
C ALA A 132 -2.59 5.16 6.91
N LEU A 133 -3.52 4.24 7.11
CA LEU A 133 -3.23 2.86 7.48
C LEU A 133 -3.60 1.94 6.32
N THR A 134 -2.67 1.10 5.89
CA THR A 134 -2.93 0.09 4.85
C THR A 134 -2.94 -1.29 5.49
N TYR A 135 -4.07 -1.98 5.39
CA TYR A 135 -4.17 -3.38 5.77
C TYR A 135 -3.33 -4.25 4.83
N ASN A 136 -2.91 -5.42 5.30
CA ASN A 136 -2.31 -6.41 4.42
C ASN A 136 -3.37 -7.04 3.51
N PHE A 137 -2.92 -7.62 2.41
CA PHE A 137 -3.66 -8.64 1.67
C PHE A 137 -3.13 -10.03 2.04
N TYR A 138 -3.94 -11.04 1.81
CA TYR A 138 -3.68 -12.41 2.22
C TYR A 138 -3.80 -13.33 1.00
N PRO A 139 -2.68 -13.81 0.43
CA PRO A 139 -2.69 -14.59 -0.82
C PRO A 139 -3.26 -16.00 -0.67
N HIS A 140 -3.25 -16.56 0.54
CA HIS A 140 -3.82 -17.87 0.84
C HIS A 140 -5.26 -17.71 1.35
N THR A 141 -6.15 -18.55 0.82
CA THR A 141 -7.50 -18.74 1.34
C THR A 141 -7.44 -19.14 2.80
N ASP A 142 -8.43 -18.72 3.58
CA ASP A 142 -8.55 -18.94 5.02
C ASP A 142 -7.49 -18.23 5.88
N THR A 143 -6.74 -17.28 5.32
CA THR A 143 -5.76 -16.46 6.06
C THR A 143 -6.11 -14.98 6.11
N GLY A 144 -7.17 -14.56 5.43
CA GLY A 144 -7.71 -13.20 5.48
C GLY A 144 -8.27 -12.83 6.85
N MET A 145 -8.48 -11.54 7.07
CA MET A 145 -9.11 -11.06 8.30
C MET A 145 -10.58 -11.47 8.36
N GLY A 146 -11.06 -11.87 9.53
CA GLY A 146 -12.49 -12.00 9.79
C GLY A 146 -13.20 -10.64 9.69
N TRP A 147 -14.45 -10.65 9.21
CA TRP A 147 -15.23 -9.43 9.00
C TRP A 147 -15.42 -8.60 10.28
N ASP A 148 -15.76 -9.24 11.39
CA ASP A 148 -15.99 -8.54 12.66
C ASP A 148 -14.71 -7.91 13.22
N ASP A 149 -13.57 -8.57 13.04
CA ASP A 149 -12.26 -8.04 13.44
C ASP A 149 -11.86 -6.85 12.56
N PHE A 150 -12.06 -6.95 11.25
CA PHE A 150 -11.83 -5.84 10.32
C PHE A 150 -12.71 -4.65 10.64
N LYS A 151 -14.01 -4.88 10.88
CA LYS A 151 -14.98 -3.84 11.25
C LYS A 151 -14.59 -3.17 12.56
N ARG A 152 -14.31 -3.95 13.62
CA ARG A 152 -13.89 -3.43 14.93
C ARG A 152 -12.64 -2.56 14.83
N ARG A 153 -11.63 -3.01 14.07
CA ARG A 153 -10.39 -2.22 13.86
C ARG A 153 -10.65 -0.94 13.07
N ASN A 154 -11.48 -0.98 12.03
CA ASN A 154 -11.83 0.22 11.27
C ASN A 154 -12.57 1.25 12.12
N TRP A 155 -13.49 0.82 12.99
CA TRP A 155 -14.15 1.74 13.92
C TRP A 155 -13.16 2.40 14.86
N LEU A 156 -12.24 1.63 15.45
CA LEU A 156 -11.18 2.16 16.29
C LEU A 156 -10.31 3.20 15.55
N PHE A 157 -9.86 2.89 14.33
CA PHE A 157 -9.03 3.82 13.57
C PHE A 157 -9.79 5.07 13.13
N LYS A 158 -11.08 4.93 12.83
CA LYS A 158 -11.96 6.07 12.53
C LYS A 158 -12.12 7.00 13.74
N GLU A 159 -12.29 6.45 14.95
CA GLU A 159 -12.35 7.24 16.19
C GLU A 159 -11.04 7.98 16.50
N LEU A 160 -9.92 7.50 15.96
CA LEU A 160 -8.61 8.14 16.06
C LEU A 160 -8.31 9.12 14.90
N ASP A 161 -9.32 9.43 14.07
CA ASP A 161 -9.22 10.27 12.87
C ASP A 161 -8.20 9.76 11.82
N LEU A 162 -7.99 8.45 11.77
CA LEU A 162 -7.10 7.80 10.81
C LEU A 162 -7.89 7.25 9.62
N ARG A 163 -7.35 7.49 8.43
CA ARG A 163 -7.87 6.89 7.19
C ARG A 163 -7.29 5.49 7.02
N THR A 164 -8.11 4.56 6.55
CA THR A 164 -7.69 3.19 6.26
C THR A 164 -7.83 2.86 4.77
N GLN A 165 -6.98 1.95 4.30
CA GLN A 165 -6.99 1.35 2.97
C GLN A 165 -6.95 -0.17 3.12
N ALA A 166 -7.77 -0.88 2.37
CA ALA A 166 -7.82 -2.33 2.32
C ALA A 166 -7.81 -2.81 0.86
N PHE A 167 -7.48 -4.09 0.67
CA PHE A 167 -7.42 -4.73 -0.64
C PHE A 167 -8.65 -5.60 -0.88
N VAL A 168 -9.18 -5.53 -2.09
CA VAL A 168 -10.26 -6.36 -2.62
C VAL A 168 -9.66 -7.19 -3.75
N PRO A 169 -9.98 -8.50 -3.85
CA PRO A 169 -9.42 -9.33 -4.90
C PRO A 169 -9.98 -8.90 -6.26
N GLY A 170 -9.10 -8.86 -7.28
CA GLY A 170 -9.53 -8.78 -8.67
C GLY A 170 -10.30 -10.04 -9.10
N ASP A 171 -11.12 -9.89 -10.14
CA ASP A 171 -12.00 -10.90 -10.70
C ASP A 171 -11.45 -11.57 -11.97
N GLU A 172 -10.55 -10.91 -12.70
CA GLU A 172 -9.91 -11.46 -13.90
C GLU A 172 -8.56 -12.14 -13.61
N ILE A 173 -7.48 -11.34 -13.56
CA ILE A 173 -6.12 -11.85 -13.37
C ILE A 173 -5.81 -11.89 -11.88
N LYS A 174 -5.67 -13.11 -11.35
CA LYS A 174 -5.21 -13.32 -9.98
C LYS A 174 -3.69 -13.50 -9.97
N ARG A 175 -3.04 -12.98 -8.94
CA ARG A 175 -1.57 -12.99 -8.85
C ARG A 175 -1.02 -14.40 -8.69
N PHE A 176 0.03 -14.70 -9.47
CA PHE A 176 0.91 -15.85 -9.23
C PHE A 176 1.47 -15.83 -7.79
N PRO A 177 1.78 -17.00 -7.17
CA PRO A 177 1.63 -18.37 -7.68
C PRO A 177 0.30 -19.05 -7.40
N LEU A 178 -0.49 -18.52 -6.46
CA LEU A 178 -1.65 -19.25 -5.92
C LEU A 178 -2.92 -19.02 -6.73
N TYR A 179 -3.06 -17.86 -7.37
CA TYR A 179 -4.27 -17.50 -8.11
C TYR A 179 -5.55 -17.59 -7.27
N GLU A 180 -5.47 -17.34 -5.96
CA GLU A 180 -6.62 -17.37 -5.06
C GLU A 180 -7.25 -15.98 -4.90
N GLY A 181 -6.45 -14.93 -5.07
CA GLY A 181 -6.84 -13.53 -4.92
C GLY A 181 -5.95 -12.84 -3.88
N LEU A 182 -6.16 -11.54 -3.66
CA LEU A 182 -5.43 -10.77 -2.66
C LEU A 182 -6.39 -9.96 -1.76
N PRO A 183 -7.37 -10.61 -1.10
CA PRO A 183 -8.27 -9.91 -0.19
C PRO A 183 -7.56 -9.48 1.10
N THR A 184 -8.02 -8.38 1.72
CA THR A 184 -7.76 -8.10 3.13
C THR A 184 -8.70 -8.89 4.05
N VAL A 185 -10.00 -8.97 3.68
CA VAL A 185 -11.03 -9.66 4.46
C VAL A 185 -11.32 -11.01 3.82
N GLU A 186 -11.31 -12.07 4.62
CA GLU A 186 -11.61 -13.41 4.15
C GLU A 186 -13.00 -13.47 3.49
N LYS A 187 -13.07 -14.17 2.37
CA LYS A 187 -14.27 -14.17 1.54
C LYS A 187 -15.34 -15.07 2.15
N THR A 188 -16.30 -14.46 2.83
CA THR A 188 -17.52 -15.14 3.30
C THR A 188 -18.74 -14.75 2.45
N VAL A 189 -19.82 -15.54 2.50
CA VAL A 189 -21.11 -15.20 1.83
C VAL A 189 -21.62 -13.81 2.24
N GLU A 190 -21.32 -13.38 3.47
CA GLU A 190 -21.74 -12.12 4.06
C GLU A 190 -20.88 -10.92 3.59
N SER A 191 -19.58 -11.16 3.35
CA SER A 191 -18.64 -10.14 2.85
C SER A 191 -19.02 -9.56 1.48
N TYR A 192 -19.62 -10.37 0.59
CA TYR A 192 -20.10 -9.92 -0.73
C TYR A 192 -21.20 -8.85 -0.64
N ARG A 193 -22.08 -8.95 0.36
CA ARG A 193 -23.22 -8.02 0.50
C ARG A 193 -22.80 -6.66 1.05
N MET A 194 -21.72 -6.61 1.83
CA MET A 194 -21.33 -5.41 2.57
C MET A 194 -20.30 -4.54 1.82
N LEU A 195 -19.43 -5.14 1.00
CA LEU A 195 -18.50 -4.37 0.16
C LEU A 195 -19.22 -3.51 -0.90
N LEU A 196 -20.41 -3.94 -1.35
CA LEU A 196 -21.26 -3.16 -2.26
C LEU A 196 -21.95 -1.96 -1.60
N GLN A 197 -21.98 -1.88 -0.26
CA GLN A 197 -22.67 -0.81 0.49
C GLN A 197 -21.73 0.31 0.95
N LEU A 198 -20.42 0.19 0.69
CA LEU A 198 -19.42 1.18 1.08
C LEU A 198 -18.98 2.12 -0.07
N ASN A 199 -19.68 2.07 -1.21
CA ASN A 199 -19.53 3.01 -2.33
C ASN A 199 -20.66 4.05 -2.33
#